data_AF-D6TIX2-F1
#
_entry.id   AF-D6TIX2-F1
#
_cell.length_a   1.000
_cell.length_b   1.000
_cell.length_c   1.000
_cell.angle_alpha   90.00
_cell.angle_beta   90.00
_cell.angle_gamma   90.00
#
_symmetry.space_group_name_H-M   'P 1'
#
loop_
_entity.id
_entity.type
_entity.pdbx_description
1 polymer ?
#
loop_
_entity_poly.entity_id
_entity_poly.type
_entity_poly.pdbx_seq_one_letter_code
_entity_poly.pdbx_strand_id
1 'polypeptide(L)'
;MKDIPSNQHITYQLQYRKCGKASCSTCRNGPGHGPYWYAYWREGSRLRSGYVGKVHPQLQQQSPAQQTESSVPNADARRQKLATARSR
;
A
#
# COMPACT_ATOMS: atom_id res chain seq x y z
N MET A 1 9.68 -4.87 12.03
CA MET A 1 9.80 -4.16 10.74
C MET A 1 9.70 -2.67 11.04
N LYS A 2 10.35 -1.80 10.27
CA LYS A 2 10.22 -0.35 10.48
C LYS A 2 8.96 0.11 9.76
N ASP A 3 8.04 0.72 10.48
CA ASP A 3 6.84 1.30 9.88
C ASP A 3 7.25 2.49 9.00
N ILE A 4 6.99 2.36 7.69
CA ILE A 4 7.32 3.39 6.72
C ILE A 4 6.20 4.45 6.80
N PRO A 5 6.52 5.72 7.08
CA PRO A 5 5.49 6.75 7.22
C PRO A 5 4.82 7.05 5.87
N SER A 6 3.50 7.17 5.87
CA SER A 6 2.71 7.51 4.68
C SER A 6 2.59 9.02 4.43
N ASN A 7 2.79 9.86 5.46
CA ASN A 7 2.65 11.32 5.38
C ASN A 7 4.00 12.07 5.28
N GLN A 8 5.01 11.45 4.68
CA GLN A 8 6.34 12.06 4.49
C GLN A 8 6.82 11.84 3.06
N HIS A 9 7.78 12.65 2.62
CA HIS A 9 8.45 12.41 1.34
C HIS A 9 9.33 11.17 1.43
N ILE A 10 8.96 10.14 0.67
CA ILE A 10 9.67 8.85 0.62
C ILE A 10 10.38 8.70 -0.73
N THR A 11 11.68 8.42 -0.69
CA THR A 11 12.42 7.96 -1.87
C THR A 11 12.57 6.44 -1.82
N TYR A 12 12.22 5.77 -2.91
CA TYR A 12 12.39 4.32 -3.05
C TYR A 12 13.61 4.00 -3.90
N GLN A 13 14.42 3.02 -3.47
CA GLN A 13 15.57 2.54 -4.24
C GLN A 13 15.70 1.01 -4.17
N LEU A 14 16.14 0.42 -5.28
CA LEU A 14 16.48 -0.99 -5.39
C LEU A 14 17.88 -1.25 -4.81
N GLN A 15 18.01 -2.24 -3.93
CA GLN A 15 19.27 -2.62 -3.31
C GLN A 15 19.48 -4.13 -3.26
N TYR A 16 20.72 -4.56 -3.52
CA TYR A 16 21.18 -5.93 -3.26
C TYR A 16 21.74 -6.04 -1.84
N ARG A 17 21.58 -7.22 -1.21
CA ARG A 17 22.06 -7.48 0.16
C ARG A 17 22.88 -8.76 0.19
N LYS A 18 24.05 -8.69 0.82
CA LYS A 18 24.87 -9.87 1.12
C LYS A 18 24.31 -10.56 2.36
N CYS A 19 24.17 -11.88 2.34
CA CYS A 19 23.64 -12.65 3.48
C CYS A 19 24.71 -13.04 4.51
N GLY A 20 25.99 -12.76 4.24
CA GLY A 20 27.11 -13.06 5.15
C GLY A 20 27.52 -14.53 5.22
N LYS A 21 26.77 -15.46 4.60
CA LYS A 21 27.12 -16.88 4.60
C LYS A 21 28.29 -17.15 3.65
N ALA A 22 29.36 -17.74 4.17
CA ALA A 22 30.55 -18.08 3.39
C ALA A 22 30.23 -18.98 2.19
N SER A 23 29.29 -19.91 2.33
CA SER A 23 28.87 -20.85 1.28
C SER A 23 27.91 -20.27 0.23
N CYS A 24 27.49 -19.01 0.35
CA CYS A 24 26.52 -18.44 -0.58
C CYS A 24 27.17 -18.03 -1.91
N SER A 25 26.97 -18.84 -2.96
CA SER A 25 27.46 -18.57 -4.31
C SER A 25 26.88 -17.28 -4.91
N THR A 26 25.59 -17.00 -4.70
CA THR A 26 24.93 -15.75 -5.14
C THR A 26 25.62 -14.50 -4.57
N CYS A 27 26.05 -14.56 -3.31
CA CYS A 27 26.78 -13.46 -2.68
C CYS A 27 28.26 -13.43 -3.06
N ARG A 28 28.89 -14.58 -3.31
CA ARG A 28 30.31 -14.65 -3.67
C ARG A 28 30.58 -14.21 -5.10
N ASN A 29 29.75 -14.68 -6.04
CA ASN A 29 29.97 -14.52 -7.47
C ASN A 29 29.15 -13.38 -8.09
N GLY A 30 28.24 -12.78 -7.32
CA GLY A 30 27.29 -11.79 -7.82
C GLY A 30 27.04 -10.63 -6.85
N PRO A 31 26.13 -9.71 -7.19
CA PRO A 31 25.85 -8.52 -6.38
C PRO A 31 25.25 -8.83 -5.00
N GLY A 32 24.71 -10.03 -4.80
CA GLY A 32 24.03 -10.47 -3.58
C GLY A 32 22.56 -10.79 -3.84
N HIS A 33 21.79 -10.96 -2.77
CA HIS A 33 20.36 -11.23 -2.88
C HIS A 33 19.59 -9.95 -3.20
N GLY A 34 18.67 -10.03 -4.14
CA GLY A 34 17.84 -8.92 -4.56
C GLY A 34 17.77 -8.80 -6.09
N PRO A 35 17.42 -7.61 -6.60
CA PRO A 35 17.28 -6.37 -5.85
C PRO A 35 15.98 -6.33 -5.04
N TYR A 36 16.01 -5.66 -3.88
CA TYR A 36 14.84 -5.37 -3.05
C TYR A 36 14.61 -3.88 -2.94
N TRP A 37 13.35 -3.49 -2.84
CA TRP A 37 12.96 -2.12 -2.55
C TRP A 37 13.24 -1.76 -1.09
N TYR A 38 13.87 -0.61 -0.93
CA TYR A 38 14.02 0.10 0.34
C TYR A 38 13.42 1.49 0.22
N ALA A 39 12.79 1.94 1.29
CA ALA A 39 12.28 3.29 1.47
C ALA A 39 13.27 4.13 2.26
N TYR A 40 13.40 5.40 1.92
CA TYR A 40 14.24 6.39 2.59
C TYR A 40 13.44 7.64 2.92
N TRP A 41 13.54 8.11 4.16
CA TRP A 41 12.85 9.32 4.63
C TRP A 41 13.64 10.02 5.73
N ARG A 42 13.31 11.30 5.98
CA ARG A 42 13.93 12.10 7.03
C ARG A 42 13.06 12.10 8.29
N GLU A 43 13.62 11.68 9.41
CA GLU A 43 13.02 11.85 10.73
C GLU A 43 13.84 12.89 11.50
N GLY A 44 13.38 14.15 11.47
CA GLY A 44 14.17 15.29 11.92
C GLY A 44 15.49 15.40 11.14
N SER A 45 16.62 15.40 11.86
CA SER A 45 17.95 15.45 11.25
C SER A 45 18.45 14.08 10.73
N ARG A 46 17.77 12.98 11.07
CA ARG A 46 18.26 11.62 10.79
C ARG A 46 17.63 11.06 9.51
N LEU A 47 18.47 10.50 8.63
CA LEU A 47 18.00 9.68 7.52
C LEU A 47 17.61 8.30 8.05
N ARG A 48 16.38 7.87 7.77
CA ARG A 48 15.86 6.55 8.09
C ARG A 48 15.69 5.74 6.82
N SER A 49 15.72 4.42 7.00
CA SER A 49 15.42 3.47 5.94
C SER A 49 14.55 2.32 6.44
N GLY A 50 13.78 1.74 5.53
CA GLY A 50 12.85 0.63 5.79
C GLY A 50 12.85 -0.35 4.63
N TYR A 51 12.74 -1.65 4.94
CA TYR A 51 12.62 -2.71 3.94
C TYR A 51 11.19 -2.78 3.44
N VAL A 52 11.01 -2.75 2.11
CA VAL A 52 9.70 -2.85 1.47
C VAL A 52 9.44 -4.27 0.97
N GLY A 53 10.36 -4.82 0.17
CA GLY A 53 10.16 -6.14 -0.44
C GLY A 53 10.63 -6.21 -1.89
N LYS A 54 9.98 -7.07 -2.68
CA LYS A 54 10.32 -7.30 -4.10
C LYS A 54 9.55 -6.39 -5.06
N VAL A 55 8.37 -5.92 -4.66
CA VAL A 55 7.46 -5.13 -5.49
C VAL A 55 7.50 -3.68 -5.03
N HIS A 56 7.45 -2.75 -5.98
CA HIS A 56 7.39 -1.32 -5.67
C HIS A 56 6.00 -1.00 -5.06
N PRO A 57 5.89 -0.17 -4.00
CA PRO A 57 4.61 0.09 -3.35
C PRO A 57 3.53 0.64 -4.27
N GLN A 58 3.91 1.48 -5.25
CA GLN A 58 2.96 2.05 -6.21
C GLN A 58 2.39 0.99 -7.18
N LEU A 59 3.12 -0.10 -7.44
CA LEU A 59 2.62 -1.19 -8.29
C LEU A 59 1.69 -2.12 -7.50
N GLN A 60 1.84 -2.19 -6.18
CA GLN A 60 1.04 -3.08 -5.33
C GLN A 60 -0.37 -2.54 -5.07
N GLN A 61 -0.52 -1.21 -5.03
CA GLN A 61 -1.81 -0.52 -4.82
C GLN A 61 -2.74 -0.55 -6.05
N GLN A 62 -2.26 -1.04 -7.21
CA GLN A 62 -3.04 -1.09 -8.45
C GLN A 62 -3.82 -2.41 -8.63
N SER A 63 -3.94 -3.24 -7.59
CA SER A 63 -4.79 -4.44 -7.66
C SER A 63 -6.27 -4.03 -7.54
N PRO A 64 -7.14 -4.27 -8.54
CA PRO A 64 -8.52 -3.79 -8.56
C PRO A 64 -9.49 -4.50 -7.57
N ALA A 65 -8.99 -5.06 -6.48
CA ALA A 65 -9.77 -5.91 -5.56
C ALA A 65 -10.14 -5.26 -4.22
N GLN A 66 -9.84 -3.97 -4.01
CA GLN A 66 -10.08 -3.29 -2.73
C GLN A 66 -10.70 -1.89 -2.89
N GLN A 67 -11.77 -1.78 -3.67
CA GLN A 67 -12.68 -0.62 -3.65
C GLN A 67 -14.13 -1.06 -3.91
N THR A 68 -14.65 -1.95 -3.06
CA THR A 68 -16.09 -2.20 -2.95
C THR A 68 -16.40 -2.28 -1.47
N GLU A 69 -16.81 -1.18 -0.84
CA GLU A 69 -17.51 -1.10 0.46
C GLU A 69 -17.28 0.29 1.09
N SER A 70 -17.87 1.36 0.55
CA SER A 70 -18.23 2.55 1.36
C SER A 70 -18.92 3.66 0.54
N SER A 71 -19.99 3.35 -0.20
CA SER A 71 -20.96 4.38 -0.63
C SER A 71 -22.12 3.74 -1.40
N VAL A 72 -23.09 3.18 -0.68
CA VAL A 72 -24.46 3.06 -1.18
C VAL A 72 -25.30 4.10 -0.41
N PRO A 73 -25.79 5.17 -1.05
CA PRO A 73 -26.77 6.04 -0.42
C PRO A 73 -28.09 5.28 -0.27
N ASN A 74 -28.62 5.29 0.96
CA ASN A 74 -29.89 4.69 1.34
C ASN A 74 -31.02 5.37 0.54
N ALA A 75 -31.69 4.64 -0.34
CA ALA A 75 -32.81 5.13 -1.15
C ALA A 75 -34.08 4.34 -0.85
N ASP A 76 -34.61 4.49 0.36
CA ASP A 76 -36.01 4.14 0.65
C ASP A 76 -36.71 5.34 1.30
N ALA A 77 -37.16 6.25 0.45
CA ALA A 77 -38.04 7.35 0.84
C ALA A 77 -38.81 7.86 -0.39
N ARG A 78 -39.93 7.21 -0.73
CA ARG A 78 -41.17 7.86 -1.23
C ARG A 78 -42.18 6.85 -1.79
N ARG A 79 -43.30 6.68 -1.08
CA ARG A 79 -44.61 6.64 -1.75
C ARG A 79 -45.66 7.32 -0.88
N GLN A 80 -46.12 8.47 -1.36
CA GLN A 80 -47.10 9.33 -0.72
C GLN A 80 -48.51 8.79 -0.93
N LYS A 81 -49.33 9.00 0.11
CA LYS A 81 -50.79 8.90 0.15
C LYS A 81 -51.43 9.83 -0.88
N LEU A 82 -52.58 9.46 -1.44
CA LEU A 82 -53.71 10.34 -1.83
C LEU A 82 -54.84 9.51 -2.47
N ALA A 83 -55.99 9.42 -1.81
CA ALA A 83 -57.31 9.29 -2.43
C ALA A 83 -58.40 9.63 -1.40
N THR A 84 -58.74 10.91 -1.36
CA THR A 84 -60.00 11.44 -0.81
C THR A 84 -61.16 11.16 -1.78
N ALA A 85 -62.37 11.10 -1.22
CA ALA A 85 -63.70 11.25 -1.85
C ALA A 85 -64.49 9.98 -2.22
N ARG A 86 -65.51 9.67 -1.40
CA ARG A 86 -66.95 9.48 -1.71
C ARG A 86 -67.61 8.80 -0.49
N SER A 87 -68.37 9.51 0.35
CA SER A 87 -69.79 9.82 0.19
C SER A 87 -70.67 8.58 -0.03
N ARG A 88 -71.15 7.97 1.05
CA ARG A 88 -72.58 7.84 1.42
C ARG A 88 -72.73 6.91 2.63
#